data_AF-F7JRM9-F1
#
_entry.id   AF-F7JRM9-F1
#
_cell.length_a   1.000
_cell.length_b   1.000
_cell.length_c   1.000
_cell.angle_alpha   90.00
_cell.angle_beta   90.00
_cell.angle_gamma   90.00
#
_symmetry.space_group_name_H-M   'P 1'
#
loop_
_entity.id
_entity.type
_entity.pdbx_description
1 polymer ?
#
loop_
_entity_poly.entity_id
_entity_poly.type
_entity_poly.pdbx_seq_one_letter_code
_entity_poly.pdbx_strand_id
1 'polypeptide(L)' 'MEKEKHLGLRIDAETHKKLKSLAEFEGRSINGEVLYLIRQAIMEFENKHGELK' A
#
# COMPACT_ATOMS: atom_id res chain seq x y z
N MET A 1 11.55 -21.63 0.32
CA MET A 1 11.31 -20.22 0.67
C MET A 1 10.53 -19.62 -0.48
N GLU A 2 9.24 -19.33 -0.30
CA GLU A 2 8.46 -18.64 -1.34
C GLU A 2 9.19 -17.36 -1.73
N LYS A 3 9.37 -17.14 -3.04
CA LYS A 3 10.06 -15.94 -3.53
C LYS A 3 9.22 -14.73 -3.14
N GLU A 4 9.79 -13.83 -2.35
CA GLU A 4 9.20 -12.50 -2.11
C GLU A 4 8.90 -11.85 -3.46
N LYS A 5 7.61 -11.72 -3.77
CA LYS A 5 7.17 -11.10 -5.03
C LYS A 5 7.38 -9.59 -4.90
N HIS A 6 8.20 -9.03 -5.79
CA HIS A 6 8.42 -7.59 -5.87
C HIS A 6 7.30 -6.95 -6.69
N LEU A 7 6.68 -5.91 -6.15
CA LEU A 7 5.67 -5.11 -6.85
C LEU A 7 6.29 -3.80 -7.33
N GLY A 8 6.42 -3.64 -8.64
CA GLY A 8 6.78 -2.37 -9.27
C GLY A 8 5.53 -1.59 -9.66
N LEU A 9 5.45 -0.32 -9.26
CA LEU A 9 4.34 0.57 -9.60
C LEU A 9 4.85 1.75 -10.42
N ARG A 10 4.11 2.13 -11.46
CA ARG A 10 4.31 3.40 -12.16
C ARG A 10 3.28 4.39 -11.64
N ILE A 11 3.76 5.52 -11.16
CA ILE A 11 2.94 6.63 -10.68
C ILE A 11 3.53 7.94 -11.20
N ASP A 12 2.70 8.96 -11.33
CA ASP A 12 3.18 10.30 -11.67
C ASP A 12 3.99 10.91 -10.50
N ALA A 13 4.79 11.93 -10.83
CA ALA A 13 5.67 12.57 -9.86
C ALA A 13 4.93 13.26 -8.71
N GLU A 14 3.73 13.78 -8.96
CA GLU A 14 2.93 14.46 -7.93
C GLU A 14 2.40 13.46 -6.91
N THR A 15 1.84 12.34 -7.38
CA THR A 15 1.38 11.24 -6.53
C THR A 15 2.54 10.66 -5.71
N HIS A 16 3.70 10.43 -6.32
CA HIS A 16 4.88 9.95 -5.59
C HIS A 16 5.30 10.91 -4.46
N LYS A 17 5.28 12.22 -4.73
CA LYS A 17 5.62 13.23 -3.73
C LYS A 17 4.62 13.23 -2.57
N LYS A 18 3.32 13.19 -2.86
CA LYS A 18 2.27 13.14 -1.83
C LYS A 18 2.37 11.87 -0.98
N LEU A 19 2.59 10.72 -1.61
CA LEU A 19 2.78 9.45 -0.92
C LEU A 19 4.01 9.48 0.00
N LYS A 20 5.11 10.06 -0.45
CA LYS A 20 6.31 10.25 0.39
C LYS A 20 5.99 11.10 1.62
N SER A 21 5.35 12.24 1.45
CA SER A 21 4.98 13.10 2.59
C SER A 21 4.01 12.44 3.55
N LEU A 22 3.04 11.67 3.04
CA LEU A 22 2.13 10.87 3.87
C LEU A 22 2.90 9.83 4.69
N ALA A 23 3.77 9.06 4.04
CA ALA A 23 4.57 8.04 4.71
C ALA A 23 5.46 8.65 5.81
N GLU A 24 6.11 9.79 5.55
CA GLU A 24 6.93 10.51 6.52
C GLU A 24 6.10 10.98 7.73
N PHE A 25 4.92 11.58 7.48
CA PHE A 25 4.01 12.01 8.55
C PHE A 25 3.58 10.84 9.44
N GLU A 26 3.31 9.70 8.83
CA GLU A 26 2.87 8.47 9.47
C GLU A 26 4.02 7.64 10.10
N GLY A 27 5.27 8.09 9.97
CA GLY A 27 6.45 7.39 10.49
C GLY A 27 6.79 6.09 9.76
N ARG A 28 6.43 5.97 8.48
CA ARG A 28 6.62 4.77 7.65
C ARG A 28 7.53 5.06 6.45
N SER A 29 8.13 3.99 5.90
CA SER A 29 8.75 4.08 4.57
C SER A 29 7.66 4.13 3.49
N ILE A 30 7.98 4.61 2.29
CA ILE A 30 7.02 4.62 1.15
C ILE A 30 6.45 3.21 0.91
N ASN A 31 7.30 2.18 0.88
CA ASN A 31 6.85 0.80 0.69
C ASN A 31 6.00 0.31 1.87
N GLY A 32 6.34 0.71 3.10
CA GLY A 32 5.54 0.40 4.28
C GLY A 32 4.16 1.03 4.22
N GLU A 33 4.06 2.28 3.77
CA GLU A 33 2.79 2.99 3.57
C GLU A 33 1.94 2.32 2.48
N VAL A 34 2.53 2.00 1.33
CA VAL A 34 1.81 1.30 0.25
C VAL A 34 1.28 -0.06 0.74
N LEU A 35 2.08 -0.83 1.46
CA LEU A 35 1.65 -2.11 2.01
C LEU A 35 0.54 -1.95 3.04
N TYR A 36 0.61 -0.93 3.89
CA TYR A 36 -0.44 -0.61 4.85
C TYR A 36 -1.77 -0.28 4.13
N LEU A 37 -1.73 0.63 3.15
CA LEU A 37 -2.91 1.03 2.37
C LEU A 37 -3.54 -0.15 1.63
N ILE A 38 -2.73 -1.03 1.01
CA ILE A 38 -3.22 -2.25 0.36
C ILE A 38 -3.96 -3.16 1.36
N ARG A 39 -3.39 -3.36 2.56
CA ARG A 39 -4.02 -4.18 3.60
C ARG A 39 -5.32 -3.57 4.11
N GLN A 40 -5.37 -2.24 4.27
CA GLN A 40 -6.59 -1.55 4.65
C GLN A 40 -7.68 -1.70 3.58
N ALA A 41 -7.33 -1.56 2.29
CA ALA A 41 -8.27 -1.73 1.20
C ALA A 41 -8.85 -3.16 1.13
N ILE A 42 -8.00 -4.18 1.33
CA ILE A 42 -8.42 -5.59 1.40
C ILE A 42 -9.38 -5.78 2.58
N MET A 43 -8.99 -5.34 3.78
CA MET A 43 -9.81 -5.48 4.99
C MET A 43 -11.15 -4.77 4.87
N GLU A 44 -11.18 -3.56 4.31
CA GLU A 44 -12.41 -2.81 4.09
C GLU A 44 -13.34 -3.53 3.11
N PHE A 45 -12.78 -4.09 2.03
CA PHE A 45 -13.55 -4.88 1.08
C PHE A 45 -14.11 -6.14 1.75
N GLU A 46 -13.28 -6.91 2.46
CA GLU A 46 -13.69 -8.17 3.08
C GLU A 46 -14.77 -7.96 4.16
N ASN A 47 -14.66 -6.88 4.92
CA ASN A 47 -15.69 -6.50 5.90
C ASN A 47 -17.06 -6.21 5.25
N LYS A 48 -17.09 -5.74 4.00
CA LYS A 48 -18.32 -5.37 3.29
C LYS A 48 -18.87 -6.48 2.39
N HIS A 49 -18.00 -7.31 1.83
CA HIS A 49 -18.33 -8.24 0.74
C HIS A 49 -17.99 -9.70 1.03
N GLY A 50 -17.32 -9.99 2.16
CA GLY A 50 -16.79 -11.30 2.49
C GLY A 50 -15.36 -11.52 1.99
N GLU A 51 -14.75 -12.61 2.44
CA GLU A 51 -13.33 -12.94 2.22
C GLU A 51 -12.94 -13.00 0.74
N LEU A 52 -11.78 -12.41 0.40
CA LEU A 52 -11.15 -12.56 -0.90
C LEU A 52 -10.37 -13.89 -0.96
N LYS A 53 -10.34 -14.53 -2.13
CA LYS A 53 -9.67 -15.83 -2.35
C LYS A 53 -8.36 -15.70 -3.11
#